data_AF-A0A1G7JUG2-F1
#
_entry.id   AF-A0A1G7JUG2-F1
#
_cell.length_a   1.000
_cell.length_b   1.000
_cell.length_c   1.000
_cell.angle_alpha   90.00
_cell.angle_beta   90.00
_cell.angle_gamma   90.00
#
_symmetry.space_group_name_H-M   'P 1'
#
loop_
_entity.id
_entity.type
_entity.pdbx_description
1 polymer ?
#
loop_
_entity_poly.entity_id
_entity_poly.type
_entity_poly.pdbx_seq_one_letter_code
_entity_poly.pdbx_strand_id
1 'polypeptide(L)'
;MIRSISFLSLILLLNSCISSKGIFIENPQNNDNENPYNYDNKIYLSNREYFYTYQIVKGNDTLKYKIDNDSIFSLLKYDSKDDKAIDLLSIKTLKTKGPIFQDHPDYSQTEIILSHLNSEKKTITSELTGVIENNTNVWLHPFRMNAFQILQFSPFPYVKPNESKKYKWNLKIGEHWNELKDITWKGKLNLKCVYENTLKDKKIILPFGTINTIETRSSCSSKIGETFLISYFNEQLGFVRLQYLLPKDEKIIISLEKIENR
;
A
#
# COMPACT_ATOMS: atom_id res chain seq x y z
N MET A 1 -16.82 -56.56 -10.55
CA MET A 1 -15.42 -56.12 -10.77
C MET A 1 -15.43 -54.59 -10.75
N ILE A 2 -15.27 -54.02 -9.55
CA ILE A 2 -15.43 -52.59 -9.27
C ILE A 2 -14.03 -51.96 -9.41
N ARG A 3 -13.85 -51.10 -10.41
CA ARG A 3 -12.63 -50.29 -10.54
C ARG A 3 -12.64 -49.25 -9.44
N SER A 4 -11.80 -49.44 -8.41
CA SER A 4 -11.48 -48.43 -7.42
C SER A 4 -10.79 -47.26 -8.13
N ILE A 5 -11.50 -46.14 -8.23
CA ILE A 5 -10.87 -44.86 -8.51
C ILE A 5 -10.05 -44.54 -7.26
N SER A 6 -8.72 -44.56 -7.40
CA SER A 6 -7.79 -44.15 -6.37
C SER A 6 -8.14 -42.73 -5.92
N PHE A 7 -8.59 -42.63 -4.66
CA PHE A 7 -8.95 -41.40 -3.96
C PHE A 7 -7.72 -40.57 -3.57
N LEU A 8 -6.66 -40.61 -4.39
CA LEU A 8 -5.32 -40.10 -4.04
C LEU A 8 -4.71 -39.18 -5.12
N SER A 9 -5.54 -38.45 -5.86
CA SER A 9 -5.09 -37.36 -6.74
C SER A 9 -5.82 -36.03 -6.50
N LEU A 10 -6.56 -35.89 -5.39
CA LEU A 10 -7.36 -34.69 -5.10
C LEU A 10 -6.92 -33.87 -3.87
N ILE A 11 -5.70 -34.08 -3.36
CA ILE A 11 -5.13 -33.25 -2.27
C ILE A 11 -3.66 -32.94 -2.59
N LEU A 12 -3.45 -32.11 -3.60
CA LEU A 12 -2.24 -31.31 -3.79
C LEU A 12 -2.65 -29.96 -4.39
N LEU A 13 -3.65 -29.32 -3.77
CA LEU A 13 -3.62 -27.85 -3.72
C LEU A 13 -2.44 -27.51 -2.81
N LEU A 14 -1.25 -27.52 -3.40
CA LEU A 14 -0.04 -26.94 -2.83
C LEU A 14 -0.44 -25.57 -2.29
N ASN A 15 -0.33 -25.37 -0.97
CA ASN A 15 -0.44 -24.03 -0.40
C ASN A 15 0.60 -23.15 -1.11
N SER A 16 0.15 -22.33 -2.07
CA SER A 16 1.00 -21.46 -2.89
C SER A 16 1.57 -20.28 -2.10
N CYS A 17 1.16 -20.11 -0.85
CA CYS A 17 1.59 -19.04 0.03
C CYS A 17 1.99 -19.55 1.42
N ILE A 18 2.92 -18.83 2.06
CA ILE A 18 3.35 -19.02 3.44
C ILE A 18 2.86 -17.83 4.28
N SER A 19 2.27 -18.10 5.44
CA SER A 19 1.88 -17.04 6.39
C SER A 19 3.11 -16.52 7.15
N SER A 20 3.45 -15.25 6.97
CA SER A 20 4.50 -14.53 7.69
C SER A 20 3.93 -13.28 8.35
N LYS A 21 4.04 -13.18 9.68
CA LYS A 21 3.56 -12.03 10.49
C LYS A 21 2.08 -11.66 10.24
N GLY A 22 1.26 -12.60 9.80
CA GLY A 22 -0.17 -12.42 9.53
C GLY A 22 -0.53 -12.09 8.07
N ILE A 23 0.45 -11.96 7.18
CA ILE A 23 0.30 -11.84 5.71
C ILE A 23 0.68 -13.16 5.05
N PHE A 24 -0.06 -13.54 4.01
CA PHE A 24 0.27 -14.65 3.13
C PHE A 24 1.13 -14.15 1.97
N ILE A 25 2.33 -14.71 1.88
CA ILE A 25 3.36 -14.38 0.89
C ILE A 25 3.44 -15.54 -0.11
N GLU A 26 3.44 -15.28 -1.41
CA GLU A 26 3.60 -16.34 -2.41
C GLU A 26 4.95 -17.05 -2.30
N ASN A 27 4.98 -18.31 -2.74
CA ASN A 27 6.23 -18.97 -3.09
C ASN A 27 6.79 -18.34 -4.38
N PRO A 28 8.11 -18.06 -4.46
CA PRO A 28 8.71 -17.52 -5.66
C PRO A 28 8.59 -18.50 -6.83
N GLN A 29 8.34 -17.99 -8.02
CA GLN A 29 8.53 -18.77 -9.25
C GLN A 29 9.95 -18.59 -9.79
N ASN A 30 10.58 -19.70 -10.17
CA ASN A 30 11.87 -19.68 -10.85
C ASN A 30 11.67 -19.25 -12.31
N ASN A 31 11.79 -17.95 -12.57
CA ASN A 31 11.95 -17.40 -13.91
C ASN A 31 13.17 -16.47 -13.92
N ASP A 32 14.07 -16.65 -14.89
CA ASP A 32 15.39 -16.02 -14.85
C ASP A 32 15.32 -14.50 -15.03
N ASN A 33 14.25 -13.95 -15.63
CA ASN A 33 14.16 -12.52 -15.96
C ASN A 33 12.92 -11.78 -15.41
N GLU A 34 11.90 -12.50 -14.92
CA GLU A 34 10.68 -11.89 -14.39
C GLU A 34 10.77 -11.72 -12.88
N ASN A 35 9.98 -10.79 -12.33
CA ASN A 35 9.85 -10.70 -10.88
C ASN A 35 9.20 -12.00 -10.35
N PRO A 36 9.83 -12.73 -9.42
CA PRO A 36 9.37 -14.07 -9.03
C PRO A 36 8.06 -14.07 -8.22
N TYR A 37 7.55 -12.90 -7.81
CA TYR A 37 6.37 -12.73 -6.96
C TYR A 37 5.25 -11.94 -7.65
N ASN A 38 5.23 -11.87 -8.99
CA ASN A 38 4.19 -11.13 -9.74
C ASN A 38 3.28 -12.01 -10.62
N TYR A 39 3.49 -13.33 -10.62
CA TYR A 39 2.89 -14.26 -11.57
C TYR A 39 1.38 -14.47 -11.37
N ASP A 40 0.87 -14.23 -10.16
CA ASP A 40 -0.56 -14.33 -9.82
C ASP A 40 -1.19 -12.95 -9.54
N ASN A 41 -0.44 -11.86 -9.70
CA ASN A 41 -0.99 -10.50 -9.67
C ASN A 41 -2.05 -10.35 -10.77
N LYS A 42 -3.20 -9.77 -10.40
CA LYS A 42 -4.31 -9.41 -11.29
C LYS A 42 -4.53 -7.90 -11.33
N ILE A 43 -4.09 -7.20 -10.29
CA ILE A 43 -4.24 -5.76 -10.08
C ILE A 43 -2.92 -5.09 -10.46
N TYR A 44 -1.86 -5.26 -9.67
CA TYR A 44 -0.60 -4.53 -9.82
C TYR A 44 0.29 -5.16 -10.90
N LEU A 45 -0.17 -5.07 -12.15
CA LEU A 45 0.50 -5.59 -13.34
C LEU A 45 1.61 -4.65 -13.83
N SER A 46 2.68 -5.21 -14.41
CA SER A 46 3.86 -4.46 -14.86
C SER A 46 3.61 -3.49 -16.02
N ASN A 47 2.51 -3.65 -16.74
CA ASN A 47 2.09 -2.78 -17.84
C ASN A 47 1.05 -1.74 -17.40
N ARG A 48 0.84 -1.54 -16.10
CA ARG A 48 -0.10 -0.56 -15.54
C ARG A 48 0.61 0.43 -14.63
N GLU A 49 0.15 1.66 -14.69
CA GLU A 49 0.49 2.69 -13.71
C GLU A 49 -0.78 3.30 -13.13
N TYR A 50 -0.86 3.33 -11.81
CA TYR A 50 -2.00 3.81 -11.05
C TYR A 50 -1.70 5.22 -10.57
N PHE A 51 -2.54 6.19 -10.91
CA PHE A 51 -2.39 7.57 -10.49
C PHE A 51 -3.43 7.93 -9.45
N TYR A 52 -3.00 8.60 -8.39
CA TYR A 52 -3.84 9.01 -7.28
C TYR A 52 -3.73 10.51 -7.06
N THR A 53 -4.86 11.14 -6.74
CA THR A 53 -4.89 12.44 -6.08
C THR A 53 -4.80 12.24 -4.57
N TYR A 54 -4.39 13.27 -3.85
CA TYR A 54 -4.47 13.26 -2.39
C TYR A 54 -4.79 14.63 -1.84
N GLN A 55 -5.29 14.69 -0.61
CA GLN A 55 -5.51 15.92 0.13
C GLN A 55 -5.24 15.71 1.62
N ILE A 56 -4.77 16.77 2.27
CA ILE A 56 -4.58 16.83 3.72
C ILE A 56 -5.70 17.71 4.29
N VAL A 57 -6.49 17.16 5.20
CA VAL A 57 -7.56 17.91 5.88
C VAL A 57 -7.10 18.20 7.30
N LYS A 58 -7.05 19.49 7.65
CA LYS A 58 -6.64 19.95 8.98
C LYS A 58 -7.58 21.08 9.43
N GLY A 59 -8.46 20.79 10.38
CA GLY A 59 -9.55 21.70 10.72
C GLY A 59 -10.44 21.98 9.50
N ASN A 60 -10.55 23.26 9.12
CA ASN A 60 -11.31 23.68 7.94
C ASN A 60 -10.45 23.81 6.67
N ASP A 61 -9.13 23.61 6.78
CA ASP A 61 -8.22 23.76 5.65
C ASP A 61 -8.08 22.44 4.88
N THR A 62 -8.02 22.57 3.56
CA THR A 62 -7.61 21.50 2.65
C THR A 62 -6.27 21.89 2.03
N LEU A 63 -5.27 21.05 2.25
CA LEU A 63 -3.85 21.34 2.02
C LEU A 63 -3.20 20.24 1.18
N LYS A 64 -2.01 20.54 0.66
CA LYS A 64 -1.07 19.58 0.08
C LYS A 64 0.36 19.92 0.48
N TYR A 65 1.28 19.00 0.24
CA TYR A 65 2.68 19.17 0.60
C TYR A 65 3.47 19.81 -0.53
N LYS A 66 4.40 20.67 -0.15
CA LYS A 66 5.50 21.15 -0.97
C LYS A 66 6.81 20.59 -0.45
N ILE A 67 7.70 20.16 -1.34
CA ILE A 67 9.08 19.84 -0.96
C ILE A 67 9.92 21.10 -1.22
N ASP A 68 10.31 21.80 -0.15
CA ASP A 68 11.09 23.04 -0.29
C ASP A 68 12.55 22.72 -0.66
N ASN A 69 13.14 21.76 0.05
CA ASN A 69 14.46 21.16 -0.19
C ASN A 69 14.56 19.80 0.51
N ASP A 70 15.20 18.78 -0.08
CA ASP A 70 15.44 17.42 0.46
C ASP A 70 14.37 16.93 1.48
N SER A 71 14.61 17.16 2.77
CA SER A 71 13.79 16.73 3.91
C SER A 71 12.85 17.81 4.49
N ILE A 72 12.91 19.04 3.97
CA ILE A 72 12.08 20.17 4.38
C ILE A 72 10.84 20.22 3.51
N PHE A 73 9.69 20.09 4.17
CA PHE A 73 8.39 20.23 3.57
C PHE A 73 7.56 21.31 4.27
N SER A 74 6.71 21.95 3.47
CA SER A 74 5.71 22.91 3.92
C SER A 74 4.32 22.53 3.40
N LEU A 75 3.30 23.14 4.01
CA LEU A 75 1.91 22.97 3.59
C LEU A 75 1.51 24.17 2.74
N LEU A 76 0.83 23.90 1.62
CA LEU A 76 0.14 24.91 0.82
C LEU A 76 -1.34 24.57 0.73
N LYS A 77 -2.17 25.57 0.42
CA LYS A 77 -3.57 25.34 0.04
C LYS A 77 -3.64 24.38 -1.14
N TYR A 78 -4.64 23.50 -1.12
CA TYR A 78 -4.78 22.45 -2.12
C TYR A 78 -4.77 22.96 -3.58
N ASP A 79 -5.47 24.06 -3.85
CA ASP A 79 -5.60 24.64 -5.19
C ASP A 79 -4.41 25.55 -5.61
N SER A 80 -3.43 25.76 -4.72
CA SER A 80 -2.27 26.60 -5.06
C SER A 80 -1.38 25.90 -6.09
N LYS A 81 -0.88 26.68 -7.06
CA LYS A 81 0.06 26.21 -8.08
C LYS A 81 1.49 26.47 -7.62
N ASP A 82 2.32 25.43 -7.60
CA ASP A 82 3.74 25.49 -7.27
C ASP A 82 4.44 24.27 -7.86
N ASP A 83 5.52 24.45 -8.62
CA ASP A 83 6.19 23.34 -9.34
C ASP A 83 6.85 22.32 -8.40
N LYS A 84 7.04 22.68 -7.13
CA LYS A 84 7.55 21.80 -6.06
C LYS A 84 6.42 21.20 -5.21
N ALA A 85 5.16 21.51 -5.50
CA ALA A 85 4.03 20.84 -4.89
C ALA A 85 3.92 19.41 -5.38
N ILE A 86 3.61 18.51 -4.47
CA ILE A 86 3.17 17.16 -4.83
C ILE A 86 1.69 17.27 -5.16
N ASP A 87 1.32 16.99 -6.40
CA ASP A 87 -0.06 17.05 -6.88
C ASP A 87 -0.66 15.66 -7.10
N LEU A 88 0.20 14.70 -7.48
CA LEU A 88 -0.20 13.33 -7.79
C LEU A 88 0.76 12.34 -7.14
N LEU A 89 0.23 11.16 -6.83
CA LEU A 89 0.99 10.00 -6.42
C LEU A 89 0.84 8.92 -7.50
N SER A 90 1.87 8.12 -7.78
CA SER A 90 1.73 6.98 -8.68
C SER A 90 2.34 5.69 -8.16
N ILE A 91 1.76 4.57 -8.58
CA ILE A 91 2.24 3.21 -8.32
C ILE A 91 2.50 2.54 -9.66
N LYS A 92 3.73 2.07 -9.87
CA LYS A 92 4.12 1.33 -11.06
C LYS A 92 4.82 0.03 -10.68
N THR A 93 4.37 -1.09 -11.24
CA THR A 93 5.01 -2.39 -11.02
C THR A 93 6.19 -2.61 -11.96
N LEU A 94 7.28 -3.19 -11.44
CA LEU A 94 8.41 -3.61 -12.27
C LEU A 94 8.09 -4.92 -12.98
N LYS A 95 8.47 -5.00 -14.26
CA LYS A 95 8.31 -6.22 -15.08
C LYS A 95 9.32 -7.30 -14.71
N THR A 96 10.56 -6.87 -14.46
CA THR A 96 11.71 -7.75 -14.22
C THR A 96 12.14 -7.69 -12.76
N LYS A 97 13.08 -8.56 -12.37
CA LYS A 97 13.79 -8.44 -11.08
C LYS A 97 14.38 -7.04 -10.95
N GLY A 98 13.92 -6.29 -9.96
CA GLY A 98 14.42 -4.98 -9.64
C GLY A 98 15.64 -5.03 -8.71
N PRO A 99 16.20 -3.85 -8.41
CA PRO A 99 17.37 -3.73 -7.54
C PRO A 99 17.22 -4.37 -6.15
N ILE A 100 16.04 -4.30 -5.50
CA ILE A 100 15.88 -4.86 -4.16
C ILE A 100 16.06 -6.37 -4.20
N PHE A 101 15.46 -7.05 -5.18
CA PHE A 101 15.61 -8.49 -5.31
C PHE A 101 17.06 -8.90 -5.63
N GLN A 102 17.78 -8.09 -6.41
CA GLN A 102 19.19 -8.35 -6.73
C GLN A 102 20.09 -8.24 -5.49
N ASP A 103 19.84 -7.25 -4.64
CA ASP A 103 20.62 -7.02 -3.41
C ASP A 103 20.15 -7.91 -2.24
N HIS A 104 18.86 -8.26 -2.23
CA HIS A 104 18.17 -9.05 -1.20
C HIS A 104 17.29 -10.13 -1.83
N PRO A 105 17.86 -11.31 -2.20
CA PRO A 105 17.12 -12.39 -2.84
C PRO A 105 15.98 -12.98 -1.99
N ASP A 106 15.97 -12.71 -0.68
CA ASP A 106 14.90 -13.07 0.26
C ASP A 106 13.75 -12.04 0.30
N TYR A 107 13.80 -11.01 -0.54
CA TYR A 107 12.72 -10.03 -0.69
C TYR A 107 11.50 -10.64 -1.37
N SER A 108 10.55 -11.12 -0.57
CA SER A 108 9.38 -11.85 -1.04
C SER A 108 8.18 -10.98 -1.43
N GLN A 109 8.38 -10.03 -2.34
CA GLN A 109 7.33 -9.10 -2.78
C GLN A 109 7.52 -8.75 -4.27
N THR A 110 6.42 -8.46 -4.96
CA THR A 110 6.48 -7.78 -6.26
C THR A 110 7.08 -6.40 -6.04
N GLU A 111 8.12 -6.02 -6.80
CA GLU A 111 8.72 -4.69 -6.70
C GLU A 111 7.88 -3.64 -7.43
N ILE A 112 7.65 -2.52 -6.76
CA ILE A 112 6.88 -1.38 -7.25
C ILE A 112 7.65 -0.08 -7.01
N ILE A 113 7.44 0.90 -7.88
CA ILE A 113 7.87 2.28 -7.68
C ILE A 113 6.67 3.09 -7.20
N LEU A 114 6.81 3.71 -6.03
CA LEU A 114 5.90 4.73 -5.53
C LEU A 114 6.49 6.10 -5.85
N SER A 115 5.79 6.93 -6.62
CA SER A 115 6.29 8.24 -7.05
C SER A 115 5.44 9.39 -6.54
N HIS A 116 6.08 10.50 -6.19
CA HIS A 116 5.45 11.80 -5.94
C HIS A 116 5.69 12.68 -7.17
N LEU A 117 4.61 13.18 -7.75
CA LEU A 117 4.63 13.91 -9.02
C LEU A 117 4.05 15.31 -8.86
N ASN A 118 4.56 16.26 -9.64
CA ASN A 118 3.94 17.58 -9.79
C ASN A 118 2.75 17.53 -10.77
N SER A 119 2.10 18.68 -11.01
CA SER A 119 0.97 18.82 -11.93
C SER A 119 1.26 18.42 -13.39
N GLU A 120 2.53 18.45 -13.81
CA GLU A 120 2.98 18.02 -15.13
C GLU A 120 3.32 16.51 -15.20
N LYS A 121 3.04 15.77 -14.12
CA LYS A 121 3.44 14.36 -13.91
C LYS A 121 4.95 14.13 -13.90
N LYS A 122 5.76 15.16 -13.67
CA LYS A 122 7.20 15.01 -13.49
C LYS A 122 7.47 14.46 -12.09
N THR A 123 8.30 13.43 -12.00
CA THR A 123 8.72 12.86 -10.71
C THR A 123 9.54 13.87 -9.92
N ILE A 124 9.05 14.20 -8.72
CA ILE A 124 9.79 14.98 -7.72
C ILE A 124 10.66 14.05 -6.89
N THR A 125 10.09 12.94 -6.43
CA THR A 125 10.79 11.88 -5.69
C THR A 125 10.08 10.54 -5.90
N SER A 126 10.76 9.44 -5.63
CA SER A 126 10.19 8.11 -5.64
C SER A 126 10.91 7.17 -4.67
N GLU A 127 10.24 6.09 -4.31
CA GLU A 127 10.85 4.95 -3.63
C GLU A 127 10.58 3.66 -4.40
N LEU A 128 11.59 2.79 -4.45
CA LEU A 128 11.44 1.40 -4.83
C LEU A 128 11.05 0.62 -3.57
N THR A 129 9.97 -0.16 -3.65
CA THR A 129 9.44 -0.94 -2.54
C THR A 129 8.61 -2.11 -3.09
N GLY A 130 7.63 -2.62 -2.35
CA GLY A 130 6.90 -3.81 -2.76
C GLY A 130 5.41 -3.85 -2.45
N VAL A 131 4.78 -4.81 -3.10
CA VAL A 131 3.38 -5.21 -2.91
C VAL A 131 3.34 -6.73 -2.84
N ILE A 132 2.41 -7.25 -2.04
CA ILE A 132 2.06 -8.67 -2.00
C ILE A 132 0.62 -8.76 -2.47
N GLU A 133 0.38 -9.50 -3.54
CA GLU A 133 -0.94 -9.64 -4.13
C GLU A 133 -1.19 -11.08 -4.56
N ASN A 134 -2.09 -11.76 -3.85
CA ASN A 134 -2.52 -13.11 -4.20
C ASN A 134 -4.01 -13.28 -3.89
N ASN A 135 -4.51 -14.49 -4.18
CA ASN A 135 -5.92 -14.84 -3.93
C ASN A 135 -6.32 -14.79 -2.43
N THR A 136 -5.37 -14.74 -1.49
CA THR A 136 -5.65 -14.66 -0.06
C THR A 136 -5.68 -13.22 0.44
N ASN A 137 -4.72 -12.39 0.00
CA ASN A 137 -4.62 -11.01 0.43
C ASN A 137 -3.96 -10.07 -0.57
N VAL A 138 -4.21 -8.78 -0.35
CA VAL A 138 -3.43 -7.69 -0.95
C VAL A 138 -2.87 -6.82 0.16
N TRP A 139 -1.55 -6.65 0.19
CA TRP A 139 -0.81 -5.80 1.12
C TRP A 139 0.13 -4.90 0.32
N LEU A 140 0.11 -3.60 0.61
CA LEU A 140 0.83 -2.59 -0.15
C LEU A 140 1.63 -1.70 0.80
N HIS A 141 2.89 -1.41 0.46
CA HIS A 141 3.65 -0.37 1.14
C HIS A 141 2.98 1.01 0.96
N PRO A 142 2.81 1.82 2.02
CA PRO A 142 2.25 3.16 1.88
C PRO A 142 3.27 4.08 1.19
N PHE A 143 2.77 5.15 0.56
CA PHE A 143 3.63 6.30 0.21
C PHE A 143 4.25 6.84 1.50
N ARG A 144 5.57 6.87 1.61
CA ARG A 144 6.26 7.21 2.86
C ARG A 144 7.58 7.95 2.67
N MET A 145 7.84 8.43 1.46
CA MET A 145 8.94 9.35 1.21
C MET A 145 8.62 10.76 1.74
N ASN A 146 9.65 11.44 2.25
CA ASN A 146 9.61 12.84 2.67
C ASN A 146 8.41 13.16 3.59
N ALA A 147 7.53 14.08 3.19
CA ALA A 147 6.39 14.53 3.98
C ALA A 147 5.39 13.41 4.36
N PHE A 148 5.41 12.28 3.65
CA PHE A 148 4.53 11.14 3.92
C PHE A 148 5.15 10.11 4.88
N GLN A 149 6.36 10.33 5.41
CA GLN A 149 7.01 9.39 6.34
C GLN A 149 6.13 9.01 7.53
N ILE A 150 5.19 9.85 7.96
CA ILE A 150 4.22 9.54 9.02
C ILE A 150 3.37 8.30 8.71
N LEU A 151 3.16 7.98 7.44
CA LEU A 151 2.41 6.81 7.00
C LEU A 151 3.15 5.49 7.27
N GLN A 152 4.47 5.52 7.47
CA GLN A 152 5.26 4.36 7.95
C GLN A 152 4.81 3.89 9.34
N PHE A 153 4.16 4.76 10.12
CA PHE A 153 3.66 4.51 11.48
C PHE A 153 2.15 4.32 11.51
N SER A 154 1.52 4.35 10.34
CA SER A 154 0.09 4.10 10.17
C SER A 154 -0.16 2.65 9.74
N PRO A 155 -1.39 2.13 9.84
CA PRO A 155 -1.70 0.86 9.21
C PRO A 155 -1.40 0.91 7.72
N PHE A 156 -0.68 -0.10 7.24
CA PHE A 156 -0.43 -0.23 5.82
C PHE A 156 -1.73 -0.67 5.13
N PRO A 157 -1.98 -0.26 3.87
CA PRO A 157 -3.07 -0.80 3.08
C PRO A 157 -3.01 -2.32 3.03
N TYR A 158 -3.97 -2.97 3.66
CA TYR A 158 -4.01 -4.42 3.78
C TYR A 158 -5.44 -4.95 3.84
N VAL A 159 -5.76 -5.85 2.93
CA VAL A 159 -7.09 -6.48 2.82
C VAL A 159 -6.97 -7.98 2.65
N LYS A 160 -7.84 -8.72 3.35
CA LYS A 160 -8.15 -10.12 3.06
C LYS A 160 -9.59 -10.19 2.55
N PRO A 161 -9.86 -10.18 1.22
CA PRO A 161 -11.20 -9.98 0.68
C PRO A 161 -12.25 -10.98 1.20
N ASN A 162 -11.80 -12.22 1.42
CA ASN A 162 -12.65 -13.33 1.87
C ASN A 162 -12.69 -13.50 3.41
N GLU A 163 -11.99 -12.65 4.17
CA GLU A 163 -11.94 -12.75 5.62
C GLU A 163 -13.16 -12.08 6.26
N SER A 164 -13.76 -12.77 7.23
CA SER A 164 -14.93 -12.29 7.99
C SER A 164 -14.57 -11.89 9.41
N LYS A 165 -13.41 -12.32 9.91
CA LYS A 165 -12.94 -12.03 11.26
C LYS A 165 -11.90 -10.92 11.25
N LYS A 166 -11.62 -10.36 12.42
CA LYS A 166 -10.47 -9.48 12.61
C LYS A 166 -9.17 -10.23 12.35
N TYR A 167 -8.26 -9.60 11.61
CA TYR A 167 -6.93 -10.13 11.35
C TYR A 167 -5.86 -9.14 11.78
N LYS A 168 -4.65 -9.67 12.03
CA LYS A 168 -3.55 -8.92 12.62
C LYS A 168 -2.36 -8.91 11.69
N TRP A 169 -1.62 -7.82 11.71
CA TRP A 169 -0.30 -7.71 11.12
C TRP A 169 0.60 -6.91 12.06
N ASN A 170 1.89 -7.25 12.10
CA ASN A 170 2.83 -6.55 12.95
C ASN A 170 4.10 -6.18 12.18
N LEU A 171 4.56 -4.95 12.39
CA LEU A 171 5.80 -4.44 11.80
C LEU A 171 6.79 -4.05 12.89
N LYS A 172 8.06 -4.39 12.67
CA LYS A 172 9.18 -3.86 13.45
C LYS A 172 9.82 -2.74 12.63
N ILE A 173 9.78 -1.52 13.15
CA ILE A 173 10.35 -0.33 12.52
C ILE A 173 11.71 -0.06 13.18
N GLY A 174 12.75 0.04 12.35
CA GLY A 174 14.12 0.34 12.78
C GLY A 174 14.29 1.80 13.17
N GLU A 175 15.34 2.10 13.95
CA GLU A 175 15.61 3.46 14.43
C GLU A 175 15.96 4.45 13.32
N HIS A 176 16.38 4.00 12.14
CA HIS A 176 16.68 4.89 10.99
C HIS A 176 15.45 5.68 10.49
N TRP A 177 14.24 5.40 10.99
CA TRP A 177 13.03 6.19 10.74
C TRP A 177 12.76 7.26 11.81
N ASN A 178 13.64 7.44 12.80
CA ASN A 178 13.41 8.27 14.00
C ASN A 178 13.41 9.79 13.77
N GLU A 179 13.76 10.25 12.57
CA GLU A 179 13.84 11.67 12.22
C GLU A 179 12.54 12.21 11.61
N LEU A 180 11.39 11.65 12.01
CA LEU A 180 10.13 12.34 11.77
C LEU A 180 10.13 13.66 12.53
N LYS A 181 9.89 14.75 11.81
CA LYS A 181 9.55 16.05 12.39
C LYS A 181 8.45 15.81 13.43
N ASP A 182 8.74 16.10 14.69
CA ASP A 182 7.84 16.02 15.86
C ASP A 182 7.56 14.63 16.48
N ILE A 183 8.18 13.53 16.01
CA ILE A 183 8.07 12.21 16.67
C ILE A 183 9.46 11.61 16.87
N THR A 184 9.98 11.73 18.09
CA THR A 184 11.25 11.10 18.47
C THR A 184 10.99 9.84 19.29
N TRP A 185 11.72 8.76 18.99
CA TRP A 185 11.77 7.59 19.86
C TRP A 185 13.17 6.97 19.86
N LYS A 186 13.49 6.25 20.94
CA LYS A 186 14.71 5.42 21.06
C LYS A 186 14.34 3.94 21.02
N GLY A 187 15.17 3.07 20.47
CA GLY A 187 14.88 1.63 20.41
C GLY A 187 14.05 1.23 19.19
N LYS A 188 13.86 -0.08 19.02
CA LYS A 188 12.91 -0.63 18.04
C LYS A 188 11.49 -0.19 18.35
N LEU A 189 10.73 0.18 17.32
CA LEU A 189 9.30 0.46 17.42
C LEU A 189 8.53 -0.75 16.87
N ASN A 190 7.62 -1.30 17.66
CA ASN A 190 6.75 -2.39 17.24
C ASN A 190 5.36 -1.83 16.96
N LEU A 191 4.96 -1.85 15.70
CA LEU A 191 3.64 -1.44 15.25
C LEU A 191 2.73 -2.67 15.23
N LYS A 192 1.71 -2.69 16.10
CA LYS A 192 0.75 -3.80 16.21
C LYS A 192 -0.57 -3.38 15.58
N CYS A 193 -0.92 -4.01 14.47
CA CYS A 193 -2.06 -3.60 13.66
C CYS A 193 -3.18 -4.63 13.69
N VAL A 194 -4.42 -4.13 13.74
CA VAL A 194 -5.65 -4.91 13.68
C VAL A 194 -6.50 -4.38 12.54
N TYR A 195 -7.08 -5.28 11.76
CA TYR A 195 -7.88 -4.98 10.58
C TYR A 195 -9.23 -5.69 10.67
N GLU A 196 -10.25 -5.05 10.11
CA GLU A 196 -11.62 -5.56 10.04
C GLU A 196 -12.26 -5.10 8.72
N ASN A 197 -12.75 -6.05 7.92
CA ASN A 197 -13.60 -5.74 6.78
C ASN A 197 -14.98 -5.34 7.31
N THR A 198 -15.33 -4.06 7.26
CA THR A 198 -16.54 -3.52 7.90
C THR A 198 -17.74 -3.52 6.97
N LEU A 199 -17.54 -3.30 5.67
CA LEU A 199 -18.61 -3.29 4.67
C LEU A 199 -18.14 -3.96 3.38
N LYS A 200 -18.92 -4.93 2.90
CA LYS A 200 -18.83 -5.41 1.52
C LYS A 200 -19.72 -4.55 0.63
N ASP A 201 -19.35 -4.43 -0.64
CA ASP A 201 -20.09 -3.67 -1.66
C ASP A 201 -20.34 -2.19 -1.33
N LYS A 202 -19.42 -1.57 -0.59
CA LYS A 202 -19.43 -0.13 -0.36
C LYS A 202 -19.21 0.61 -1.67
N LYS A 203 -20.19 1.41 -2.09
CA LYS A 203 -20.08 2.22 -3.31
C LYS A 203 -19.13 3.39 -3.10
N ILE A 204 -18.15 3.53 -3.99
CA ILE A 204 -17.22 4.67 -4.06
C ILE A 204 -17.32 5.30 -5.44
N ILE A 205 -17.48 6.62 -5.47
CA ILE A 205 -17.47 7.42 -6.69
C ILE A 205 -16.01 7.77 -7.01
N LEU A 206 -15.59 7.44 -8.23
CA LEU A 206 -14.33 7.80 -8.85
C LEU A 206 -14.60 8.64 -10.11
N PRO A 207 -13.59 9.33 -10.69
CA PRO A 207 -13.76 10.13 -11.89
C PRO A 207 -14.34 9.36 -13.09
N PHE A 208 -14.10 8.05 -13.15
CA PHE A 208 -14.51 7.16 -14.23
C PHE A 208 -15.72 6.27 -13.89
N GLY A 209 -16.41 6.53 -12.76
CA GLY A 209 -17.65 5.85 -12.42
C GLY A 209 -17.79 5.48 -10.95
N THR A 210 -18.91 4.86 -10.62
CA THR A 210 -19.17 4.31 -9.28
C THR A 210 -18.83 2.82 -9.26
N ILE A 211 -18.03 2.41 -8.27
CA ILE A 211 -17.60 1.01 -8.12
C ILE A 211 -17.95 0.47 -6.74
N ASN A 212 -18.10 -0.85 -6.65
CA ASN A 212 -18.23 -1.55 -5.38
C ASN A 212 -16.84 -1.83 -4.78
N THR A 213 -16.74 -1.68 -3.47
CA THR A 213 -15.49 -1.86 -2.73
C THR A 213 -15.73 -2.63 -1.43
N ILE A 214 -14.66 -3.18 -0.89
CA ILE A 214 -14.57 -3.64 0.48
C ILE A 214 -14.00 -2.49 1.30
N GLU A 215 -14.78 -2.02 2.28
CA GLU A 215 -14.28 -1.10 3.32
C GLU A 215 -13.55 -1.93 4.37
N THR A 216 -12.28 -1.61 4.61
CA THR A 216 -11.50 -2.19 5.70
C THR A 216 -11.12 -1.07 6.66
N ARG A 217 -11.46 -1.23 7.94
CA ARG A 217 -10.99 -0.35 9.00
C ARG A 217 -9.82 -0.99 9.72
N SER A 218 -8.84 -0.17 10.04
CA SER A 218 -7.63 -0.64 10.68
C SER A 218 -7.08 0.36 11.66
N SER A 219 -6.44 -0.16 12.70
CA SER A 219 -5.70 0.62 13.68
C SER A 219 -4.35 -0.03 13.94
N CYS A 220 -3.35 0.79 14.21
CA CYS A 220 -2.08 0.33 14.72
C CYS A 220 -1.76 1.03 16.03
N SER A 221 -1.28 0.27 17.00
CA SER A 221 -0.80 0.79 18.26
C SER A 221 0.71 0.56 18.41
N SER A 222 1.36 1.55 19.00
CA SER A 222 2.77 1.49 19.38
C SER A 222 3.02 2.38 20.60
N LYS A 223 4.26 2.45 21.08
CA LYS A 223 4.60 3.31 22.23
C LYS A 223 4.47 4.82 21.95
N ILE A 224 4.38 5.22 20.68
CA ILE A 224 4.24 6.64 20.28
C ILE A 224 2.78 7.05 20.05
N GLY A 225 1.83 6.12 20.19
CA GLY A 225 0.41 6.39 20.03
C GLY A 225 -0.31 5.39 19.11
N GLU A 226 -1.54 5.76 18.76
CA GLU A 226 -2.41 5.01 17.84
C GLU A 226 -2.67 5.80 16.57
N THR A 227 -2.77 5.06 15.47
CA THR A 227 -3.04 5.58 14.12
C THR A 227 -4.10 4.70 13.47
N PHE A 228 -4.87 5.28 12.54
CA PHE A 228 -5.98 4.58 11.89
C PHE A 228 -5.95 4.76 10.38
N LEU A 229 -6.47 3.77 9.66
CA LEU A 229 -6.69 3.81 8.23
C LEU A 229 -8.05 3.17 7.91
N ILE A 230 -8.86 3.88 7.12
CA ILE A 230 -9.99 3.31 6.40
C ILE A 230 -9.55 3.16 4.93
N SER A 231 -9.47 1.93 4.45
CA SER A 231 -9.16 1.63 3.06
C SER A 231 -10.39 1.11 2.33
N TYR A 232 -10.47 1.44 1.03
CA TYR A 232 -11.51 0.96 0.13
C TYR A 232 -10.83 0.21 -1.00
N PHE A 233 -11.11 -1.09 -1.11
CA PHE A 233 -10.46 -1.99 -2.04
C PHE A 233 -11.45 -2.53 -3.07
N ASN A 234 -11.06 -2.56 -4.34
CA ASN A 234 -11.79 -3.22 -5.41
C ASN A 234 -10.92 -4.34 -6.00
N GLU A 235 -11.52 -5.51 -6.26
CA GLU A 235 -10.79 -6.70 -6.69
C GLU A 235 -10.14 -6.58 -8.09
N GLN A 236 -10.51 -5.58 -8.88
CA GLN A 236 -9.94 -5.34 -10.22
C GLN A 236 -9.01 -4.12 -10.27
N LEU A 237 -9.22 -3.15 -9.37
CA LEU A 237 -8.54 -1.86 -9.38
C LEU A 237 -7.56 -1.68 -8.20
N GLY A 238 -7.59 -2.54 -7.20
CA GLY A 238 -6.78 -2.43 -5.99
C GLY A 238 -7.36 -1.47 -4.95
N PHE A 239 -6.48 -0.88 -4.15
CA PHE A 239 -6.89 0.17 -3.21
C PHE A 239 -7.26 1.43 -3.97
N VAL A 240 -8.55 1.79 -3.97
CA VAL A 240 -9.06 2.95 -4.70
C VAL A 240 -9.19 4.21 -3.84
N ARG A 241 -9.18 4.05 -2.52
CA ARG A 241 -9.16 5.16 -1.56
C ARG A 241 -8.53 4.72 -0.25
N LEU A 242 -7.67 5.58 0.31
CA LEU A 242 -7.02 5.41 1.61
C LEU A 242 -7.30 6.67 2.43
N GLN A 243 -7.89 6.52 3.61
CA GLN A 243 -8.18 7.61 4.53
C GLN A 243 -7.41 7.38 5.82
N TYR A 244 -6.24 7.99 5.94
CA TYR A 244 -5.44 7.98 7.15
C TYR A 244 -5.99 9.00 8.14
N LEU A 245 -6.14 8.57 9.39
CA LEU A 245 -6.43 9.45 10.52
C LEU A 245 -5.16 9.52 11.37
N LEU A 246 -4.53 10.68 11.33
CA LEU A 246 -3.27 10.96 12.02
C LEU A 246 -3.55 11.63 13.37
N PRO A 247 -2.57 11.66 14.29
CA PRO A 247 -2.68 12.43 15.53
C PRO A 247 -3.03 13.91 15.27
N LYS A 248 -3.70 14.56 16.23
CA LYS A 248 -4.13 15.98 16.15
C LYS A 248 -5.18 16.28 15.06
N ASP A 249 -6.08 15.33 14.81
CA ASP A 249 -7.22 15.47 13.88
C ASP A 249 -6.84 15.79 12.42
N GLU A 250 -5.61 15.48 12.03
CA GLU A 250 -5.16 15.59 10.64
C GLU A 250 -5.55 14.33 9.86
N LYS A 251 -6.02 14.50 8.63
CA LYS A 251 -6.39 13.38 7.74
C LYS A 251 -5.65 13.48 6.43
N ILE A 252 -5.12 12.36 5.95
CA ILE A 252 -4.60 12.24 4.59
C ILE A 252 -5.54 11.33 3.81
N ILE A 253 -6.15 11.87 2.75
CA ILE A 253 -7.07 11.14 1.89
C ILE A 253 -6.41 10.98 0.53
N ILE A 254 -6.14 9.75 0.13
CA ILE A 254 -5.57 9.39 -1.18
C ILE A 254 -6.67 8.69 -1.98
N SER A 255 -6.93 9.09 -3.22
CA SER A 255 -7.99 8.52 -4.06
C SER A 255 -7.48 8.23 -5.47
N LEU A 256 -7.84 7.07 -6.01
CA LEU A 256 -7.49 6.67 -7.37
C LEU A 256 -8.16 7.61 -8.37
N GLU A 257 -7.34 8.21 -9.22
CA GLU A 257 -7.77 9.14 -10.25
C GLU A 257 -7.96 8.40 -11.57
N LYS A 258 -6.98 7.58 -11.95
CA LYS A 258 -6.96 6.84 -13.20
C LYS A 258 -5.90 5.72 -13.21
N ILE A 259 -6.01 4.87 -14.22
CA ILE A 259 -5.03 3.83 -14.53
C ILE A 259 -4.62 4.00 -15.99
N GLU A 260 -3.33 4.03 -16.28
CA GLU A 260 -2.78 4.08 -17.63
C GLU A 260 -2.10 2.74 -17.95
N ASN A 261 -2.33 2.20 -19.15
CA ASN A 261 -1.54 1.08 -19.68
C ASN A 261 -0.25 1.63 -20.28
N ARG A 262 0.89 1.02 -19.98
CA ARG A 262 2.23 1.42 -20.45
C ARG A 262 2.97 0.25 -21.07
#